data_AF-A0A952GPJ0-F1
#
_entry.id   AF-A0A952GPJ0-F1
#
_cell.length_a   1.000
_cell.length_b   1.000
_cell.length_c   1.000
_cell.angle_alpha   90.00
_cell.angle_beta   90.00
_cell.angle_gamma   90.00
#
_symmetry.space_group_name_H-M   'P 1'
#
loop_
_entity.id
_entity.type
_entity.pdbx_description
1 polymer ?
#
loop_
_entity_poly.entity_id
_entity_poly.type
_entity_poly.pdbx_seq_one_letter_code
_entity_poly.pdbx_strand_id
1 'polypeptide(L)'
;MAIFGWTVLFFVFVDELLAVAAAAVWGEHVANVFLAVGMALLTMLVWFLFASPKARFGGAVVRPVTKVLVFTLASVGLWASGHHALAVALFVFSAVINGLAQLPSVKVLMQD
;
A
#
# COMPACT_ATOMS: atom_id res chain seq x y z
N MET A 1 -24.41 2.80 -5.05
CA MET A 1 -23.09 3.17 -5.61
C MET A 1 -22.16 3.79 -4.58
N ALA A 2 -22.60 4.79 -3.80
CA ALA A 2 -21.76 5.41 -2.76
C ALA A 2 -21.20 4.42 -1.73
N ILE A 3 -22.05 3.53 -1.16
CA ILE A 3 -21.60 2.51 -0.19
C ILE A 3 -20.48 1.66 -0.75
N PHE A 4 -20.62 1.17 -1.99
CA PHE A 4 -19.57 0.39 -2.66
C PHE A 4 -18.26 1.18 -2.79
N GLY A 5 -18.31 2.43 -3.24
CA GLY A 5 -17.12 3.27 -3.36
C GLY A 5 -16.43 3.53 -2.01
N TRP A 6 -17.19 3.84 -0.97
CA TRP A 6 -16.65 3.97 0.39
C TRP A 6 -16.05 2.67 0.92
N THR A 7 -16.66 1.52 0.64
CA THR A 7 -16.09 0.21 0.98
C THR A 7 -14.75 -0.02 0.27
N VAL A 8 -14.65 0.31 -1.02
CA VAL A 8 -13.40 0.20 -1.77
C VAL A 8 -12.34 1.13 -1.18
N LEU A 9 -12.67 2.39 -0.87
CA LEU A 9 -11.73 3.34 -0.27
C LEU A 9 -11.27 2.91 1.12
N PHE A 10 -12.18 2.34 1.93
CA PHE A 10 -11.81 1.73 3.21
C PHE A 10 -10.80 0.60 3.00
N PHE A 11 -11.02 -0.29 2.04
CA PHE A 11 -10.07 -1.35 1.74
C PHE A 11 -8.76 -0.84 1.15
N VAL A 12 -8.75 0.25 0.39
CA VAL A 12 -7.51 0.92 -0.03
C VAL A 12 -6.73 1.37 1.20
N PHE A 13 -7.38 1.98 2.19
CA PHE A 13 -6.71 2.37 3.44
C PHE A 13 -6.19 1.16 4.23
N VAL A 14 -6.97 0.08 4.33
CA VAL A 14 -6.50 -1.18 4.94
C VAL A 14 -5.27 -1.71 4.22
N ASP A 15 -5.26 -1.67 2.88
CA ASP A 15 -4.11 -2.06 2.06
C ASP A 15 -2.85 -1.25 2.40
N GLU A 16 -2.98 0.07 2.58
CA GLU A 16 -1.89 0.96 3.02
C GLU A 16 -1.30 0.51 4.36
N LEU A 17 -2.16 0.20 5.34
CA LEU A 17 -1.72 -0.28 6.65
C LEU A 17 -1.03 -1.64 6.58
N LEU A 18 -1.54 -2.55 5.73
CA LEU A 18 -0.95 -3.86 5.51
C LEU A 18 0.44 -3.75 4.87
N ALA A 19 0.65 -2.82 3.93
CA ALA A 19 1.97 -2.58 3.35
C ALA A 19 2.99 -2.09 4.40
N VAL A 20 2.58 -1.20 5.31
CA VAL A 20 3.42 -0.73 6.43
C VAL A 20 3.76 -1.90 7.37
N ALA A 21 2.78 -2.73 7.72
CA ALA A 21 3.00 -3.90 8.56
C ALA A 21 3.93 -4.92 7.89
N ALA A 22 3.74 -5.20 6.61
CA ALA A 22 4.61 -6.09 5.82
C ALA A 22 6.06 -5.59 5.78
N ALA A 23 6.28 -4.29 5.60
CA ALA A 23 7.61 -3.69 5.65
C ALA A 23 8.26 -3.83 7.02
N ALA A 24 7.49 -3.67 8.11
CA ALA A 24 7.97 -3.88 9.47
C ALA A 24 8.36 -5.34 9.73
N VAL A 25 7.50 -6.30 9.34
CA VAL A 25 7.78 -7.75 9.45
C VAL A 25 9.07 -8.11 8.72
N TRP A 26 9.26 -7.59 7.51
CA TRP A 26 10.51 -7.81 6.78
C TRP A 26 11.72 -7.17 7.49
N GLY A 27 11.59 -5.95 8.01
CA GLY A 27 12.67 -5.29 8.75
C GLY A 27 13.09 -6.04 10.02
N GLU A 28 12.13 -6.61 10.76
CA GLU A 28 12.41 -7.46 11.92
C GLU A 28 13.13 -8.75 11.50
N HIS A 29 12.65 -9.40 10.43
CA HIS A 29 13.23 -10.62 9.89
C HIS A 29 14.70 -10.44 9.46
N VAL A 30 15.03 -9.30 8.86
CA VAL A 30 16.40 -9.00 8.39
C VAL A 30 17.35 -8.67 9.53
N ALA A 31 16.89 -7.98 10.58
CA ALA A 31 17.77 -7.54 11.65
C ALA A 31 17.12 -7.54 13.04
N ASN A 32 16.23 -6.59 13.32
CA ASN A 32 15.67 -6.35 14.65
C ASN A 32 14.52 -5.34 14.61
N VAL A 33 13.94 -5.08 15.78
CA VAL A 33 12.83 -4.12 15.99
C VAL A 33 13.15 -2.69 15.52
N PHE A 34 14.39 -2.22 15.61
CA PHE A 34 14.73 -0.88 15.14
C PHE A 34 14.63 -0.77 13.62
N LEU A 35 15.07 -1.81 12.89
CA LEU A 35 14.88 -1.87 11.45
C LEU A 35 13.39 -2.02 11.10
N ALA A 36 12.63 -2.81 11.85
CA ALA A 36 11.18 -2.93 11.66
C ALA A 36 10.47 -1.57 11.74
N VAL A 37 10.75 -0.80 12.82
CA VAL A 37 10.23 0.55 13.01
C VAL A 37 10.73 1.48 11.90
N GLY A 38 12.01 1.42 11.55
CA GLY A 38 12.59 2.21 10.47
C GLY A 38 11.92 1.97 9.12
N MET A 39 11.64 0.70 8.78
CA MET A 39 10.97 0.33 7.54
C MET A 39 9.49 0.72 7.52
N ALA A 40 8.80 0.66 8.66
CA ALA A 40 7.44 1.18 8.80
C ALA A 40 7.41 2.69 8.54
N LEU A 41 8.28 3.45 9.22
CA LEU A 41 8.38 4.90 9.06
C LEU A 41 8.80 5.31 7.64
N LEU A 42 9.74 4.58 7.03
CA LEU A 42 10.16 4.81 5.65
C LEU A 42 9.00 4.60 4.67
N THR A 43 8.25 3.51 4.83
CA THR A 43 7.08 3.23 4.00
C THR A 43 6.04 4.34 4.12
N MET A 44 5.74 4.79 5.35
CA MET A 44 4.85 5.92 5.59
C MET A 44 5.36 7.23 4.98
N LEU A 45 6.65 7.51 5.08
CA LEU A 45 7.26 8.71 4.52
C LEU A 45 7.19 8.70 2.98
N VAL A 46 7.54 7.59 2.35
CA VAL A 46 7.41 7.40 0.90
C VAL A 46 5.96 7.58 0.47
N TRP A 47 5.02 7.00 1.23
CA TRP A 47 3.60 7.14 0.94
C TRP A 47 3.13 8.59 1.02
N PHE A 48 3.48 9.29 2.10
CA PHE A 48 3.17 10.69 2.32
C PHE A 48 3.72 11.60 1.21
N LEU A 49 4.97 11.37 0.79
CA LEU A 49 5.65 12.22 -0.18
C LEU A 49 5.20 12.00 -1.63
N PHE A 50 4.82 10.77 -2.01
CA PHE A 50 4.61 10.40 -3.42
C PHE A 50 3.26 9.74 -3.72
N ALA A 51 2.70 8.94 -2.80
CA ALA A 51 1.53 8.10 -3.07
C ALA A 51 0.19 8.70 -2.61
N SER A 52 0.19 9.46 -1.51
CA SER A 52 -1.00 10.09 -0.92
C SER A 52 -1.72 11.03 -1.90
N PRO A 53 -3.06 11.19 -1.84
CA PRO A 53 -3.82 12.18 -2.60
C PRO A 53 -3.25 13.60 -2.58
N LYS A 54 -2.68 14.00 -1.45
CA LYS A 54 -2.10 15.32 -1.20
C LYS A 54 -0.56 15.31 -1.21
N ALA A 55 0.04 14.24 -1.73
CA ALA A 55 1.48 14.08 -1.82
C ALA A 55 2.15 15.23 -2.58
N ARG A 56 3.15 15.87 -1.96
CA ARG A 56 3.89 17.00 -2.54
C ARG A 56 4.54 16.65 -3.89
N PHE A 57 5.07 15.44 -3.99
CA PHE A 57 5.75 14.94 -5.19
C PHE A 57 4.90 13.90 -5.93
N GLY A 58 3.60 13.87 -5.66
CA GLY A 58 2.65 13.05 -6.40
C GLY A 58 2.43 13.57 -7.82
N GLY A 59 1.88 12.72 -8.69
CA GLY A 59 1.52 13.09 -10.06
C GLY A 59 0.86 11.93 -10.80
N ALA A 60 0.42 12.16 -12.04
CA ALA A 60 -0.30 11.17 -12.85
C ALA A 60 0.53 9.88 -13.10
N VAL A 61 1.86 9.98 -13.08
CA VAL A 61 2.79 8.85 -13.29
C VAL A 61 3.48 8.43 -11.99
N VAL A 62 4.01 9.39 -11.22
CA VAL A 62 4.79 9.09 -10.01
C VAL A 62 3.95 8.33 -8.99
N ARG A 63 2.72 8.78 -8.73
CA ARG A 63 1.84 8.16 -7.74
C ARG A 63 1.55 6.68 -8.03
N PRO A 64 1.05 6.29 -9.22
CA PRO A 64 0.79 4.88 -9.51
C PRO A 64 2.07 4.04 -9.50
N VAL A 65 3.20 4.57 -9.99
CA VAL A 65 4.50 3.86 -9.95
C VAL A 65 4.93 3.61 -8.50
N THR A 66 4.87 4.62 -7.62
CA THR A 66 5.19 4.45 -6.20
C THR A 66 4.30 3.39 -5.56
N LYS A 67 2.98 3.42 -5.83
CA LYS A 67 2.06 2.41 -5.28
C LYS A 67 2.45 0.99 -5.70
N VAL A 68 2.71 0.78 -6.99
CA VAL A 68 3.15 -0.53 -7.50
C VAL A 68 4.43 -0.96 -6.82
N LEU A 69 5.41 -0.07 -6.67
CA LEU A 69 6.68 -0.38 -6.00
C LEU A 69 6.47 -0.74 -4.52
N VAL A 70 5.71 0.06 -3.78
CA VAL A 70 5.45 -0.18 -2.34
C VAL A 70 4.77 -1.53 -2.13
N PHE A 71 3.68 -1.82 -2.85
CA PHE A 71 2.96 -3.08 -2.67
C PHE A 71 3.77 -4.29 -3.16
N THR A 72 4.50 -4.16 -4.27
CA THR A 72 5.37 -5.24 -4.75
C THR A 72 6.48 -5.53 -3.76
N LEU A 73 7.15 -4.51 -3.23
CA LEU A 73 8.21 -4.68 -2.24
C LEU A 73 7.68 -5.22 -0.91
N ALA A 74 6.49 -4.78 -0.48
CA ALA A 74 5.84 -5.32 0.71
C ALA A 74 5.54 -6.82 0.56
N SER A 75 4.96 -7.24 -0.57
CA SER A 75 4.72 -8.65 -0.88
C SER A 75 6.01 -9.45 -0.98
N VAL A 76 7.05 -8.91 -1.64
CA VAL A 76 8.37 -9.56 -1.70
C VAL A 76 8.99 -9.68 -0.31
N GLY A 77 8.83 -8.69 0.56
CA GLY A 77 9.31 -8.73 1.94
C GLY A 77 8.61 -9.80 2.78
N LEU A 78 7.30 -9.95 2.63
CA LEU A 78 6.53 -11.04 3.24
C LEU A 78 7.00 -12.41 2.70
N TRP A 79 7.23 -12.52 1.40
CA TRP A 79 7.72 -13.76 0.81
C TRP A 79 9.10 -14.12 1.35
N ALA A 80 10.04 -13.17 1.34
CA ALA A 80 11.40 -13.36 1.84
C ALA A 80 11.44 -13.70 3.34
N SER A 81 10.47 -13.24 4.13
CA SER A 81 10.34 -13.57 5.56
C SER A 81 9.60 -14.87 5.84
N GLY A 82 9.27 -15.67 4.82
CA GLY A 82 8.61 -16.98 4.96
C GLY A 82 7.08 -16.94 5.01
N HIS A 83 6.46 -15.76 4.90
CA HIS A 83 5.01 -15.57 4.91
C HIS A 83 4.39 -15.66 3.51
N HIS A 84 4.63 -16.75 2.78
CA HIS A 84 4.32 -16.87 1.34
C HIS A 84 2.83 -16.70 1.03
N ALA A 85 1.95 -17.30 1.85
CA ALA A 85 0.51 -17.17 1.67
C ALA A 85 0.04 -15.72 1.85
N LEU A 86 0.57 -15.00 2.85
CA LEU A 86 0.26 -13.59 3.08
C LEU A 86 0.85 -12.69 2.00
N ALA A 87 2.03 -13.02 1.47
CA ALA A 87 2.63 -12.29 0.36
C ALA A 87 1.75 -12.30 -0.89
N VAL A 88 1.25 -13.49 -1.27
CA VAL A 88 0.34 -13.65 -2.41
C VAL A 88 -1.00 -13.00 -2.12
N ALA A 89 -1.56 -13.19 -0.92
CA ALA A 89 -2.82 -12.58 -0.52
C ALA A 89 -2.75 -11.05 -0.59
N LEU A 90 -1.69 -10.44 -0.04
CA LEU A 90 -1.47 -8.99 -0.11
C LEU A 90 -1.35 -8.55 -1.57
N PHE A 91 -0.52 -9.21 -2.38
CA PHE A 91 -0.32 -8.80 -3.77
C PHE A 91 -1.62 -8.81 -4.58
N VAL A 92 -2.40 -9.88 -4.46
CA VAL A 92 -3.69 -10.03 -5.15
C VAL A 92 -4.70 -9.03 -4.60
N PHE A 93 -4.79 -8.89 -3.28
CA PHE A 93 -5.68 -7.92 -2.63
C PHE A 93 -5.37 -6.49 -3.09
N SER A 94 -4.11 -6.07 -3.06
CA SER A 94 -3.69 -4.74 -3.48
C SER A 94 -4.01 -4.50 -4.95
N ALA A 95 -3.73 -5.47 -5.83
CA ALA A 95 -4.03 -5.35 -7.26
C ALA A 95 -5.53 -5.19 -7.52
N VAL A 96 -6.36 -6.01 -6.88
CA VAL A 96 -7.82 -5.97 -7.03
C VAL A 96 -8.39 -4.67 -6.49
N ILE A 97 -8.07 -4.30 -5.25
CA ILE A 97 -8.65 -3.13 -4.58
C ILE A 97 -8.20 -1.82 -5.23
N ASN A 98 -6.91 -1.68 -5.57
CA ASN A 98 -6.44 -0.49 -6.27
C ASN A 98 -6.97 -0.43 -7.71
N GLY A 99 -7.23 -1.58 -8.34
CA GLY A 99 -7.92 -1.68 -9.63
C GLY A 99 -9.37 -1.20 -9.55
N LEU A 100 -10.13 -1.66 -8.54
CA LEU A 100 -11.49 -1.22 -8.28
C LEU A 100 -11.55 0.29 -7.96
N ALA A 101 -10.54 0.82 -7.26
CA ALA A 101 -10.42 2.24 -6.99
C ALA A 101 -10.23 3.09 -8.28
N GLN A 102 -9.88 2.46 -9.41
CA GLN A 102 -9.79 3.18 -10.69
C GLN A 102 -11.14 3.43 -11.37
N LEU A 103 -12.21 2.76 -10.91
CA LEU A 103 -13.54 2.89 -11.51
C LEU A 103 -14.06 4.34 -11.37
N PRO A 104 -14.71 4.91 -12.41
CA PRO A 104 -15.21 6.28 -12.38
C PRO A 104 -16.12 6.56 -11.18
N SER A 105 -16.96 5.59 -10.79
CA SER A 105 -17.88 5.68 -9.66
C SER A 105 -17.19 5.80 -8.29
N VAL A 106 -15.92 5.37 -8.19
CA VAL A 106 -15.11 5.49 -6.97
C VAL A 106 -14.24 6.74 -7.03
N LYS A 107 -13.64 7.04 -8.20
CA LYS A 107 -12.80 8.24 -8.39
C LYS A 107 -13.51 9.54 -8.05
N VAL A 108 -14.79 9.66 -8.39
CA VAL A 108 -15.59 10.86 -8.08
C VAL A 108 -15.61 11.16 -6.58
N LEU A 109 -15.62 10.13 -5.72
CA LEU A 109 -15.62 10.29 -4.26
C LEU A 109 -14.28 10.80 -3.69
N MET A 110 -13.21 10.82 -4.48
CA MET A 110 -11.90 11.33 -4.09
C MET A 110 -11.67 12.78 -4.52
N GLN A 111 -12.59 13.36 -5.28
CA GLN A 111 -12.48 14.71 -5.87
C GLN A 111 -13.27 15.78 -5.11
N ASP A 112 -14.00 15.39 -4.06
CA ASP A 112 -14.70 16.27 -3.12
C ASP A 112 -13.77 16.76 -1.99
#